data_AF-A0A9P8DHQ5-F1
#
_entry.id   AF-A0A9P8DHQ5-F1
#
_cell.length_a   1.000
_cell.length_b   1.000
_cell.length_c   1.000
_cell.angle_alpha   90.00
_cell.angle_beta   90.00
_cell.angle_gamma   90.00
#
_symmetry.space_group_name_H-M   'P 1'
#
loop_
_entity.id
_entity.type
_entity.pdbx_description
1 polymer ?
#
loop_
_entity_poly.entity_id
_entity_poly.type
_entity_poly.pdbx_seq_one_letter_code
_entity_poly.pdbx_strand_id
1 'polypeptide(L)'
;MRFSSIISLAALAIGHGDAASSYVKSMSPNAQQLFTESMEWMDTFYDKKAGYLYDFSASVALRHETRSSVWYAFGLLARNEGSDAAEAEKIIRNTIDAQYKVPADEWYGDYQQEPEEPYVGSPAYPPKIYGSWDPNWRGFVGTTLVMCMEEFPHLLSKSTQNLILHSLHNATKGDEYRFGHLDKTKDNLYPSYSNPSIMRAFVSGWTGRRLNDRNMTVGGEKYAQDIIDLFNKHNTLSEFNSGTYTGVSLFGLILWSKYLPKDSVMTKNGPRMVERTWDAVSQLWHPGMKNIAGPWDRAYGYDMNRYLSLMALWFWTLTGKESSSLTSHVFNPWSLRRLLDY
;
A
#
# COMPACT_ATOMS: atom_id res chain seq x y z
N MET A 1 3.95 29.94 20.22
CA MET A 1 5.11 29.71 19.32
C MET A 1 4.56 29.34 17.96
N ARG A 2 4.87 30.13 16.93
CA ARG A 2 4.29 29.96 15.59
C ARG A 2 4.98 28.79 14.89
N PHE A 3 4.27 27.68 14.73
CA PHE A 3 4.70 26.52 13.94
C PHE A 3 4.57 26.87 12.45
N SER A 4 5.61 27.50 11.90
CA SER A 4 5.72 27.81 10.47
C SER A 4 6.98 27.14 9.94
N SER A 5 7.00 25.80 9.84
CA SER A 5 8.05 24.99 9.18
C SER A 5 7.69 23.49 9.11
N ILE A 6 6.51 23.10 8.61
CA ILE A 6 6.19 21.69 8.29
C ILE A 6 5.81 21.59 6.81
N ILE A 7 6.78 21.88 5.93
CA ILE A 7 6.76 21.44 4.52
C ILE A 7 8.18 20.98 4.19
N SER A 8 8.58 19.85 4.78
CA SER A 8 9.80 19.10 4.41
C SER A 8 9.59 17.60 4.65
N LEU A 9 8.51 17.05 4.09
CA LEU A 9 8.28 15.60 3.99
C LEU A 9 8.47 15.09 2.54
N ALA A 10 9.28 15.82 1.78
CA ALA A 10 9.80 15.44 0.48
C ALA A 10 11.31 15.70 0.47
N ALA A 11 12.07 14.76 1.03
CA ALA A 11 13.50 14.68 0.82
C ALA A 11 13.86 13.23 0.46
N LEU A 12 13.48 12.84 -0.76
CA LEU A 12 14.20 11.81 -1.51
C LEU A 12 14.68 12.49 -2.78
N ALA A 13 15.99 12.38 -3.00
CA ALA A 13 16.80 13.27 -3.78
C ALA A 13 16.48 13.23 -5.28
N ILE A 14 16.42 14.42 -5.89
CA ILE A 14 16.70 14.58 -7.32
C ILE A 14 18.21 14.42 -7.47
N GLY A 15 18.66 13.34 -8.08
CA GLY A 15 20.06 13.14 -8.45
C GLY A 15 20.15 12.54 -9.85
N HIS A 16 20.36 13.39 -10.86
CA HIS A 16 20.81 12.94 -12.18
C HIS A 16 22.34 12.72 -12.11
N GLY A 17 22.78 11.52 -12.45
CA GLY A 17 24.17 11.23 -12.88
C GLY A 17 25.25 11.36 -11.80
N ASP A 18 25.67 10.21 -11.27
CA ASP A 18 27.07 9.76 -11.10
C ASP A 18 27.20 8.83 -9.89
N ALA A 19 27.75 7.64 -10.11
CA ALA A 19 28.06 6.57 -9.14
C ALA A 19 27.06 6.50 -7.96
N ALA A 20 25.84 6.02 -8.25
CA ALA A 20 24.70 6.07 -7.34
C ALA A 20 25.05 5.61 -5.91
N SER A 21 25.04 6.56 -4.97
CA SER A 21 24.79 6.26 -3.57
C SER A 21 23.58 5.34 -3.49
N SER A 22 23.70 4.19 -2.81
CA SER A 22 22.57 3.28 -2.55
C SER A 22 21.35 4.09 -2.10
N TYR A 23 20.16 3.83 -2.69
CA TYR A 23 18.91 4.54 -2.38
C TYR A 23 18.64 4.58 -0.86
N VAL A 24 18.96 3.47 -0.18
CA VAL A 24 18.88 3.33 1.28
C VAL A 24 19.75 4.35 2.03
N LYS A 25 20.96 4.65 1.52
CA LYS A 25 21.87 5.64 2.12
C LYS A 25 21.39 7.08 1.97
N SER A 26 20.44 7.34 1.07
CA SER A 26 19.84 8.67 0.89
C SER A 26 18.71 8.96 1.87
N MET A 27 18.23 7.95 2.60
CA MET A 27 17.15 8.08 3.57
C MET A 27 17.60 8.81 4.84
N SER A 28 16.65 9.35 5.61
CA SER A 28 16.94 9.83 6.96
C SER A 28 17.39 8.67 7.86
N PRO A 29 18.15 8.91 8.94
CA PRO A 29 18.65 7.82 9.81
C PRO A 29 17.54 6.89 10.32
N ASN A 30 16.40 7.44 10.73
CA ASN A 30 15.27 6.65 11.20
C ASN A 30 14.59 5.84 10.09
N ALA A 31 14.46 6.42 8.89
CA ALA A 31 13.90 5.71 7.74
C ALA A 31 14.84 4.60 7.25
N GLN A 32 16.14 4.85 7.25
CA GLN A 32 17.16 3.84 6.98
C GLN A 32 17.10 2.70 8.01
N GLN A 33 16.99 3.02 9.31
CA GLN A 33 16.86 2.01 10.35
C GLN A 33 15.60 1.15 10.15
N LEU A 34 14.43 1.78 9.95
CA LEU A 34 13.18 1.08 9.68
C LEU A 34 13.32 0.16 8.45
N PHE A 35 13.89 0.67 7.36
CA PHE A 35 14.11 -0.10 6.15
C PHE A 35 14.98 -1.32 6.40
N THR A 36 16.16 -1.14 7.00
CA THR A 36 17.11 -2.23 7.26
C THR A 36 16.49 -3.30 8.15
N GLU A 37 15.88 -2.92 9.29
CA GLU A 37 15.28 -3.89 10.20
C GLU A 37 14.08 -4.62 9.57
N SER A 38 13.28 -3.94 8.74
CA SER A 38 12.16 -4.59 8.04
C SER A 38 12.66 -5.58 6.99
N MET A 39 13.70 -5.23 6.23
CA MET A 39 14.27 -6.10 5.21
C MET A 39 14.95 -7.31 5.82
N GLU A 40 15.79 -7.13 6.84
CA GLU A 40 16.43 -8.24 7.56
C GLU A 40 15.39 -9.21 8.13
N TRP A 41 14.28 -8.68 8.64
CA TRP A 41 13.19 -9.50 9.12
C TRP A 41 12.47 -10.25 7.98
N MET A 42 12.08 -9.58 6.89
CA MET A 42 11.42 -10.23 5.74
C MET A 42 12.33 -11.25 5.03
N ASP A 43 13.64 -11.04 5.01
CA ASP A 43 14.62 -12.00 4.48
C ASP A 43 14.49 -13.38 5.17
N THR A 44 14.09 -13.42 6.45
CA THR A 44 13.88 -14.68 7.19
C THR A 44 12.64 -15.48 6.76
N PHE A 45 11.70 -14.83 6.07
CA PHE A 45 10.49 -15.45 5.54
C PHE A 45 10.58 -15.74 4.04
N TYR A 46 11.64 -15.31 3.37
CA TYR A 46 11.72 -15.40 1.92
C TYR A 46 12.09 -16.80 1.42
N ASP A 47 11.16 -17.45 0.72
CA ASP A 47 11.43 -18.67 -0.03
C ASP A 47 11.97 -18.31 -1.42
N LYS A 48 13.29 -18.34 -1.57
CA LYS A 48 13.97 -18.11 -2.86
C LYS A 48 13.52 -19.08 -3.95
N LYS A 49 13.11 -20.31 -3.62
CA LYS A 49 12.68 -21.29 -4.63
C LYS A 49 11.30 -20.93 -5.16
N ALA A 50 10.35 -20.66 -4.27
CA ALA A 50 8.99 -20.26 -4.64
C ALA A 50 8.96 -18.85 -5.25
N GLY A 51 9.80 -17.93 -4.78
CA GLY A 51 9.75 -16.52 -5.14
C GLY A 51 8.61 -15.80 -4.41
N TYR A 52 8.41 -16.11 -3.13
CA TYR A 52 7.40 -15.50 -2.26
C TYR A 52 7.89 -15.50 -0.81
N LEU A 53 7.32 -14.63 0.02
CA LEU A 53 7.41 -14.70 1.47
C LEU A 53 6.43 -15.76 2.01
N TYR A 54 6.87 -16.52 3.00
CA TYR A 54 5.96 -17.27 3.86
C TYR A 54 5.06 -16.32 4.66
N ASP A 55 3.83 -16.76 4.94
CA ASP A 55 2.90 -16.04 5.79
C ASP A 55 3.48 -15.76 7.18
N PHE A 56 3.37 -14.52 7.64
CA PHE A 56 3.98 -14.05 8.88
C PHE A 56 3.27 -14.53 10.15
N SER A 57 2.01 -14.97 10.04
CA SER A 57 1.18 -15.27 11.20
C SER A 57 1.50 -16.61 11.86
N ALA A 58 2.27 -17.47 11.17
CA ALA A 58 2.53 -18.87 11.55
C ALA A 58 1.24 -19.69 11.80
N SER A 59 0.07 -19.18 11.39
CA SER A 59 -1.22 -19.81 11.63
C SER A 59 -1.48 -21.01 10.72
N VAL A 60 -0.78 -21.06 9.58
CA VAL A 60 -0.77 -22.21 8.67
C VAL A 60 0.66 -22.47 8.24
N ALA A 61 1.15 -23.68 8.48
CA ALA A 61 2.51 -24.04 8.10
C ALA A 61 2.69 -24.02 6.58
N LEU A 62 3.78 -23.39 6.12
CA LEU A 62 4.29 -23.45 4.74
C LEU A 62 3.39 -22.81 3.66
N ARG A 63 2.53 -21.86 4.02
CA ARG A 63 1.80 -21.05 3.03
C ARG A 63 2.55 -19.76 2.70
N HIS A 64 2.45 -19.32 1.46
CA HIS A 64 3.01 -18.05 1.01
C HIS A 64 1.93 -16.96 0.95
N GLU A 65 2.34 -15.70 1.02
CA GLU A 65 1.42 -14.56 1.00
C GLU A 65 1.85 -13.54 -0.07
N THR A 66 0.93 -13.24 -1.00
CA THR A 66 1.26 -12.49 -2.22
C THR A 66 1.46 -10.99 -1.98
N ARG A 67 0.63 -10.31 -1.17
CA ARG A 67 0.68 -8.85 -0.97
C ARG A 67 2.00 -8.41 -0.34
N SER A 68 2.43 -9.07 0.73
CA SER A 68 3.70 -8.76 1.40
C SER A 68 4.89 -9.14 0.52
N SER A 69 4.78 -10.19 -0.29
CA SER A 69 5.81 -10.54 -1.28
C SER A 69 6.06 -9.40 -2.27
N VAL A 70 5.01 -8.77 -2.80
CA VAL A 70 5.18 -7.62 -3.71
C VAL A 70 5.81 -6.42 -2.99
N TRP A 71 5.43 -6.17 -1.72
CA TRP A 71 6.06 -5.11 -0.91
C TRP A 71 7.55 -5.39 -0.65
N TYR A 72 7.89 -6.64 -0.38
CA TYR A 72 9.28 -7.08 -0.24
C TYR A 72 10.05 -6.94 -1.56
N ALA A 73 9.43 -7.22 -2.71
CA ALA A 73 10.05 -6.97 -4.02
C ALA A 73 10.40 -5.48 -4.22
N PHE A 74 9.54 -4.55 -3.79
CA PHE A 74 9.89 -3.13 -3.77
C PHE A 74 11.09 -2.85 -2.85
N GLY A 75 11.12 -3.46 -1.67
CA GLY A 75 12.26 -3.38 -0.74
C GLY A 75 13.57 -3.92 -1.32
N LEU A 76 13.53 -5.05 -2.02
CA LEU A 76 14.67 -5.61 -2.74
C LEU A 76 15.20 -4.65 -3.81
N LEU A 77 14.32 -4.03 -4.62
CA LEU A 77 14.73 -3.02 -5.60
C LEU A 77 15.35 -1.78 -4.93
N ALA A 78 14.85 -1.39 -3.76
CA ALA A 78 15.39 -0.27 -3.00
C ALA A 78 16.77 -0.59 -2.38
N ARG A 79 16.98 -1.83 -1.89
CA ARG A 79 18.26 -2.31 -1.35
C ARG A 79 19.29 -2.48 -2.47
N ASN A 80 18.90 -3.15 -3.55
CA ASN A 80 19.65 -3.40 -4.77
C ASN A 80 21.04 -4.00 -4.52
N GLU A 81 21.13 -5.03 -3.67
CA GLU A 81 22.37 -5.74 -3.39
C GLU A 81 22.34 -7.17 -3.96
N GLY A 82 23.47 -7.63 -4.52
CA GLY A 82 23.61 -9.00 -5.01
C GLY A 82 22.52 -9.41 -6.01
N SER A 83 21.67 -10.37 -5.62
CA SER A 83 20.60 -10.91 -6.46
C SER A 83 19.25 -10.19 -6.27
N ASP A 84 19.18 -9.13 -5.46
CA ASP A 84 17.92 -8.49 -5.07
C ASP A 84 17.05 -8.09 -6.28
N ALA A 85 17.62 -7.43 -7.29
CA ALA A 85 16.85 -7.02 -8.47
C ALA A 85 16.26 -8.20 -9.25
N ALA A 86 17.01 -9.30 -9.35
CA ALA A 86 16.55 -10.52 -10.03
C ALA A 86 15.44 -11.23 -9.24
N GLU A 87 15.57 -11.30 -7.91
CA GLU A 87 14.55 -11.88 -7.03
C GLU A 87 13.28 -11.01 -6.97
N ALA A 88 13.42 -9.69 -6.97
CA ALA A 88 12.30 -8.76 -7.08
C ALA A 88 11.54 -8.97 -8.39
N GLU A 89 12.26 -9.05 -9.52
CA GLU A 89 11.65 -9.33 -10.82
C GLU A 89 10.96 -10.70 -10.84
N LYS A 90 11.52 -11.72 -10.21
CA LYS A 90 10.88 -13.03 -10.05
C LYS A 90 9.55 -12.94 -9.30
N ILE A 91 9.54 -12.29 -8.13
CA ILE A 91 8.32 -12.11 -7.32
C ILE A 91 7.25 -11.38 -8.13
N ILE A 92 7.59 -10.24 -8.74
CA ILE A 92 6.66 -9.43 -9.52
C ILE A 92 6.02 -10.26 -10.65
N ARG A 93 6.84 -11.02 -11.39
CA ARG A 93 6.35 -11.85 -12.49
C ARG A 93 5.44 -12.97 -12.00
N ASN A 94 5.80 -13.64 -10.90
CA ASN A 94 4.97 -14.68 -10.29
C ASN A 94 3.61 -14.13 -9.87
N THR A 95 3.57 -12.98 -9.18
CA THR A 95 2.31 -12.35 -8.77
C THR A 95 1.43 -11.95 -9.96
N ILE A 96 2.02 -11.41 -11.03
CA ILE A 96 1.26 -11.02 -12.24
C ILE A 96 0.77 -12.26 -13.01
N ASP A 97 1.54 -13.35 -13.00
CA ASP A 97 1.11 -14.61 -13.60
C ASP A 97 -0.15 -15.15 -12.92
N ALA A 98 -0.15 -15.11 -11.58
CA ALA A 98 -1.26 -15.46 -10.70
C ALA A 98 -2.45 -14.49 -10.71
N GLN A 99 -2.38 -13.35 -11.42
CA GLN A 99 -3.50 -12.42 -11.53
C GLN A 99 -4.69 -13.08 -12.24
N TYR A 100 -5.90 -12.88 -11.71
CA TYR A 100 -7.14 -13.35 -12.30
C TYR A 100 -7.47 -12.61 -13.60
N LYS A 101 -7.59 -13.35 -14.71
CA LYS A 101 -7.66 -12.79 -16.07
C LYS A 101 -8.98 -13.05 -16.81
N VAL A 102 -9.96 -13.69 -16.18
CA VAL A 102 -11.27 -13.99 -16.78
C VAL A 102 -12.22 -12.80 -16.56
N PRO A 103 -12.61 -12.03 -17.60
CA PRO A 103 -13.39 -10.80 -17.39
C PRO A 103 -14.81 -11.01 -16.86
N ALA A 104 -15.37 -12.21 -17.00
CA ALA A 104 -16.71 -12.54 -16.49
C ALA A 104 -16.75 -12.72 -14.96
N ASP A 105 -15.60 -12.90 -14.33
CA ASP A 105 -15.52 -13.18 -12.89
C ASP A 105 -15.49 -11.89 -12.06
N GLU A 106 -16.16 -11.87 -10.91
CA GLU A 106 -16.21 -10.69 -10.02
C GLU A 106 -14.79 -10.30 -9.49
N TRP A 107 -13.87 -11.27 -9.44
CA TRP A 107 -12.47 -11.11 -9.05
C TRP A 107 -11.50 -10.83 -10.22
N TYR A 108 -12.01 -10.52 -11.42
CA TYR A 108 -11.16 -10.12 -12.56
C TYR A 108 -10.17 -9.00 -12.17
N GLY A 109 -8.92 -9.10 -12.63
CA GLY A 109 -7.85 -8.14 -12.35
C GLY A 109 -7.36 -8.12 -10.90
N ASP A 110 -7.93 -8.95 -10.03
CA ASP A 110 -7.42 -9.19 -8.68
C ASP A 110 -6.29 -10.21 -8.67
N TYR A 111 -5.67 -10.41 -7.51
CA TYR A 111 -4.52 -11.30 -7.34
C TYR A 111 -4.87 -12.47 -6.41
N GLN A 112 -4.25 -13.62 -6.63
CA GLN A 112 -4.34 -14.72 -5.67
C GLN A 112 -3.81 -14.30 -4.31
N GLN A 113 -4.50 -14.66 -3.23
CA GLN A 113 -4.05 -14.32 -1.88
C GLN A 113 -2.82 -15.14 -1.49
N GLU A 114 -2.90 -16.42 -1.79
CA GLU A 114 -1.81 -17.38 -1.66
C GLU A 114 -1.57 -18.02 -3.03
N PRO A 115 -0.32 -18.20 -3.49
CA PRO A 115 -0.05 -18.87 -4.77
C PRO A 115 -0.49 -20.34 -4.78
N GLU A 116 -0.70 -20.95 -3.61
CA GLU A 116 -1.22 -22.31 -3.47
C GLU A 116 -2.76 -22.42 -3.53
N GLU A 117 -3.49 -21.31 -3.56
CA GLU A 117 -4.95 -21.35 -3.47
C GLU A 117 -5.60 -21.92 -4.75
N PRO A 118 -6.69 -22.70 -4.64
CA PRO A 118 -7.47 -23.10 -5.81
C PRO A 118 -8.09 -21.89 -6.51
N TYR A 119 -8.44 -22.02 -7.79
CA TYR A 119 -9.15 -20.97 -8.51
C TYR A 119 -10.50 -20.64 -7.83
N VAL A 120 -10.74 -19.35 -7.57
CA VAL A 120 -11.99 -18.83 -6.98
C VAL A 120 -13.17 -19.19 -7.88
N GLY A 121 -14.30 -19.56 -7.27
CA GLY A 121 -15.48 -20.00 -8.02
C GLY A 121 -15.50 -21.50 -8.33
N SER A 122 -14.43 -22.23 -8.03
CA SER A 122 -14.44 -23.70 -8.10
C SER A 122 -15.30 -24.31 -6.98
N PRO A 123 -15.80 -25.56 -7.13
CA PRO A 123 -16.59 -26.21 -6.08
C PRO A 123 -15.86 -26.32 -4.73
N ALA A 124 -14.53 -26.41 -4.74
CA ALA A 124 -13.71 -26.50 -3.53
C ALA A 124 -13.33 -25.12 -2.95
N TYR A 125 -13.52 -24.04 -3.71
CA TYR A 125 -13.13 -22.68 -3.32
C TYR A 125 -14.20 -21.67 -3.78
N PRO A 126 -15.42 -21.73 -3.18
CA PRO A 126 -16.55 -20.90 -3.58
C PRO A 126 -16.24 -19.42 -3.36
N PRO A 127 -16.82 -18.51 -4.18
CA PRO A 127 -16.48 -17.11 -4.14
C PRO A 127 -17.04 -16.45 -2.88
N LYS A 128 -16.14 -15.90 -2.08
CA LYS A 128 -16.45 -15.13 -0.87
C LYS A 128 -15.56 -13.91 -0.80
N ILE A 129 -16.13 -12.73 -1.02
CA ILE A 129 -15.43 -11.44 -0.85
C ILE A 129 -14.90 -11.30 0.58
N TYR A 130 -13.67 -10.79 0.74
CA TYR A 130 -12.93 -10.75 2.00
C TYR A 130 -12.71 -12.14 2.62
N GLY A 131 -12.55 -13.15 1.77
CA GLY A 131 -12.42 -14.54 2.16
C GLY A 131 -11.62 -15.34 1.15
N SER A 132 -12.27 -15.85 0.11
CA SER A 132 -11.59 -16.55 -0.98
C SER A 132 -10.90 -15.60 -1.96
N TRP A 133 -11.25 -14.31 -1.90
CA TRP A 133 -10.60 -13.21 -2.60
C TRP A 133 -10.85 -11.90 -1.84
N ASP A 134 -9.97 -10.91 -1.97
CA ASP A 134 -10.17 -9.57 -1.42
C ASP A 134 -9.90 -8.48 -2.48
N PRO A 135 -10.94 -7.77 -2.94
CA PRO A 135 -10.80 -6.77 -3.99
C PRO A 135 -9.95 -5.55 -3.60
N ASN A 136 -9.59 -5.36 -2.33
CA ASN A 136 -8.65 -4.32 -1.90
C ASN A 136 -7.22 -4.61 -2.37
N TRP A 137 -6.90 -5.87 -2.67
CA TRP A 137 -5.57 -6.28 -3.11
C TRP A 137 -5.17 -5.65 -4.43
N ARG A 138 -6.12 -5.36 -5.33
CA ARG A 138 -5.89 -4.51 -6.51
C ARG A 138 -5.19 -3.20 -6.18
N GLY A 139 -5.62 -2.52 -5.11
CA GLY A 139 -5.04 -1.27 -4.65
C GLY A 139 -3.66 -1.45 -4.00
N PHE A 140 -3.50 -2.44 -3.11
CA PHE A 140 -2.23 -2.68 -2.42
C PHE A 140 -1.12 -3.15 -3.36
N VAL A 141 -1.40 -4.16 -4.19
CA VAL A 141 -0.46 -4.65 -5.21
C VAL A 141 -0.23 -3.58 -6.26
N GLY A 142 -1.31 -2.93 -6.75
CA GLY A 142 -1.21 -1.91 -7.79
C GLY A 142 -0.36 -0.70 -7.38
N THR A 143 -0.57 -0.15 -6.18
CA THR A 143 0.25 0.97 -5.68
C THR A 143 1.72 0.58 -5.56
N THR A 144 2.02 -0.62 -5.10
CA THR A 144 3.39 -1.12 -4.98
C THR A 144 4.06 -1.30 -6.35
N LEU A 145 3.36 -1.86 -7.33
CA LEU A 145 3.87 -1.98 -8.70
C LEU A 145 4.11 -0.61 -9.35
N VAL A 146 3.23 0.38 -9.11
CA VAL A 146 3.46 1.77 -9.53
C VAL A 146 4.74 2.31 -8.91
N MET A 147 4.97 2.10 -7.62
CA MET A 147 6.20 2.53 -6.96
C MET A 147 7.45 1.88 -7.56
N CYS A 148 7.42 0.58 -7.88
CA CYS A 148 8.51 -0.09 -8.61
C CYS A 148 8.81 0.58 -9.97
N MET A 149 7.76 0.97 -10.69
CA MET A 149 7.85 1.63 -12.02
C MET A 149 8.29 3.09 -11.97
N GLU A 150 8.04 3.79 -10.86
CA GLU A 150 8.43 5.19 -10.67
C GLU A 150 9.85 5.31 -10.11
N GLU A 151 10.20 4.50 -9.11
CA GLU A 151 11.48 4.60 -8.40
C GLU A 151 12.60 3.77 -9.04
N PHE A 152 12.27 2.57 -9.52
CA PHE A 152 13.28 1.58 -9.95
C PHE A 152 13.07 1.00 -11.36
N PRO A 153 12.56 1.75 -12.36
CA PRO A 153 12.32 1.18 -13.70
C PRO A 153 13.61 0.76 -14.42
N HIS A 154 14.78 1.25 -14.00
CA HIS A 154 16.07 0.90 -14.56
C HIS A 154 16.61 -0.46 -14.06
N LEU A 155 16.06 -0.99 -12.96
CA LEU A 155 16.42 -2.31 -12.40
C LEU A 155 15.53 -3.44 -12.93
N LEU A 156 14.41 -3.11 -13.59
CA LEU A 156 13.45 -4.08 -14.11
C LEU A 156 13.63 -4.27 -15.62
N SER A 157 13.55 -5.50 -16.10
CA SER A 157 13.54 -5.76 -17.54
C SER A 157 12.37 -5.07 -18.24
N LYS A 158 12.54 -4.71 -19.52
CA LYS A 158 11.45 -4.10 -20.31
C LYS A 158 10.24 -5.02 -20.44
N SER A 159 10.45 -6.33 -20.49
CA SER A 159 9.35 -7.31 -20.46
C SER A 159 8.56 -7.23 -19.16
N THR A 160 9.23 -7.12 -18.02
CA THR A 160 8.56 -7.04 -16.71
C THR A 160 7.85 -5.70 -16.53
N GLN A 161 8.45 -4.60 -17.01
CA GLN A 161 7.77 -3.30 -17.07
C GLN A 161 6.45 -3.37 -17.86
N ASN A 162 6.44 -4.04 -19.02
CA ASN A 162 5.21 -4.22 -19.82
C ASN A 162 4.18 -5.13 -19.12
N LEU A 163 4.63 -6.20 -18.44
CA LEU A 163 3.75 -7.05 -17.63
C LEU A 163 3.08 -6.25 -16.51
N ILE A 164 3.83 -5.38 -15.82
CA ILE A 164 3.28 -4.49 -14.78
C ILE A 164 2.18 -3.61 -15.37
N LEU A 165 2.43 -2.96 -16.52
CA LEU A 165 1.43 -2.10 -17.16
C LEU A 165 0.14 -2.85 -17.53
N HIS A 166 0.25 -4.07 -18.06
CA HIS A 166 -0.92 -4.91 -18.34
C HIS A 166 -1.64 -5.34 -17.06
N SER A 167 -0.91 -5.68 -16.00
CA SER A 167 -1.48 -6.05 -14.70
C SER A 167 -2.26 -4.89 -14.08
N LEU A 168 -1.69 -3.68 -14.15
CA LEU A 168 -2.33 -2.45 -13.66
C LEU A 168 -3.57 -2.08 -14.46
N HIS A 169 -3.55 -2.29 -15.78
CA HIS A 169 -4.75 -2.15 -16.62
C HIS A 169 -5.86 -3.09 -16.16
N ASN A 170 -5.55 -4.39 -15.99
CA ASN A 170 -6.53 -5.38 -15.52
C ASN A 170 -7.05 -5.04 -14.13
N ALA A 171 -6.18 -4.65 -13.20
CA ALA A 171 -6.57 -4.24 -11.85
C ALA A 171 -7.51 -3.01 -11.88
N THR A 172 -7.19 -2.02 -12.72
CA THR A 172 -8.05 -0.83 -12.90
C THR A 172 -9.41 -1.21 -13.48
N LYS A 173 -9.45 -2.14 -14.45
CA LYS A 173 -10.71 -2.67 -14.99
C LYS A 173 -11.49 -3.49 -13.97
N GLY A 174 -10.83 -4.34 -13.21
CA GLY A 174 -11.44 -5.09 -12.11
C GLY A 174 -12.04 -4.19 -11.03
N ASP A 175 -11.42 -3.05 -10.74
CA ASP A 175 -11.98 -2.06 -9.83
C ASP A 175 -13.26 -1.39 -10.38
N GLU A 176 -13.51 -1.41 -11.69
CA GLU A 176 -14.80 -1.03 -12.24
C GLU A 176 -15.92 -1.97 -11.78
N TYR A 177 -15.62 -3.16 -11.25
CA TYR A 177 -16.64 -4.10 -10.74
C TYR A 177 -17.03 -3.78 -9.30
N ARG A 178 -16.22 -2.93 -8.63
CA ARG A 178 -16.44 -2.50 -7.25
C ARG A 178 -17.39 -1.32 -7.19
N PHE A 179 -18.66 -1.62 -6.93
CA PHE A 179 -19.71 -0.64 -6.70
C PHE A 179 -20.46 -0.91 -5.40
N GLY A 180 -19.92 -0.44 -4.28
CA GLY A 180 -20.55 -0.62 -2.97
C GLY A 180 -22.00 -0.12 -2.90
N HIS A 181 -22.39 0.83 -3.76
CA HIS A 181 -23.74 1.40 -3.79
C HIS A 181 -24.79 0.56 -4.54
N LEU A 182 -24.40 -0.45 -5.32
CA LEU A 182 -25.35 -1.26 -6.11
C LEU A 182 -25.93 -2.41 -5.30
N ASP A 183 -25.10 -3.08 -4.49
CA ASP A 183 -25.54 -4.12 -3.56
C ASP A 183 -24.57 -4.18 -2.36
N LYS A 184 -25.07 -3.77 -1.19
CA LYS A 184 -24.28 -3.74 0.06
C LYS A 184 -23.84 -5.12 0.54
N THR A 185 -24.42 -6.19 -0.01
CA THR A 185 -24.03 -7.57 0.30
C THR A 185 -22.89 -8.06 -0.59
N LYS A 186 -22.60 -7.36 -1.69
CA LYS A 186 -21.57 -7.74 -2.67
C LYS A 186 -20.28 -6.95 -2.57
N ASP A 187 -20.35 -5.66 -2.22
CA ASP A 187 -19.17 -4.81 -2.07
C ASP A 187 -19.50 -3.66 -1.11
N ASN A 188 -18.45 -3.06 -0.56
CA ASN A 188 -18.55 -1.91 0.32
C ASN A 188 -17.59 -0.77 -0.12
N LEU A 189 -17.05 -0.80 -1.34
CA LEU A 189 -16.22 0.29 -1.83
C LEU A 189 -17.06 1.52 -2.17
N TYR A 190 -16.99 2.51 -1.29
CA TYR A 190 -17.53 3.85 -1.47
C TYR A 190 -16.39 4.88 -1.43
N PRO A 191 -16.52 6.06 -2.04
CA PRO A 191 -15.54 7.14 -1.89
C PRO A 191 -15.22 7.49 -0.43
N SER A 192 -16.15 7.25 0.51
CA SER A 192 -15.94 7.43 1.95
C SER A 192 -15.07 6.35 2.61
N TYR A 193 -14.84 5.21 1.95
CA TYR A 193 -14.03 4.10 2.45
C TYR A 193 -12.54 4.43 2.30
N SER A 194 -12.09 5.48 2.99
CA SER A 194 -10.74 6.06 3.02
C SER A 194 -9.66 5.35 2.18
N ASN A 195 -8.93 4.40 2.75
CA ASN A 195 -7.71 3.85 2.17
C ASN A 195 -7.92 3.08 0.85
N PRO A 196 -8.85 2.11 0.71
CA PRO A 196 -8.99 1.42 -0.57
C PRO A 196 -9.48 2.38 -1.65
N SER A 197 -10.32 3.35 -1.30
CA SER A 197 -10.79 4.38 -2.23
C SER A 197 -9.69 5.33 -2.70
N ILE A 198 -8.82 5.78 -1.79
CA ILE A 198 -7.68 6.64 -2.13
C ILE A 198 -6.70 5.89 -3.06
N MET A 199 -6.42 4.62 -2.76
CA MET A 199 -5.54 3.78 -3.60
C MET A 199 -6.16 3.49 -4.97
N ARG A 200 -7.46 3.18 -5.05
CA ARG A 200 -8.19 3.00 -6.32
C ARG A 200 -8.06 4.23 -7.22
N ALA A 201 -8.35 5.41 -6.67
CA ALA A 201 -8.26 6.66 -7.43
C ALA A 201 -6.86 6.88 -8.00
N PHE A 202 -5.83 6.63 -7.17
CA PHE A 202 -4.44 6.75 -7.56
C PHE A 202 -4.08 5.78 -8.69
N VAL A 203 -4.31 4.48 -8.50
CA VAL A 203 -3.93 3.44 -9.47
C VAL A 203 -4.66 3.67 -10.80
N SER A 204 -5.95 3.99 -10.76
CA SER A 204 -6.73 4.27 -11.97
C SER A 204 -6.23 5.51 -12.73
N GLY A 205 -6.02 6.62 -12.03
CA GLY A 205 -5.53 7.86 -12.63
C GLY A 205 -4.12 7.73 -13.19
N TRP A 206 -3.22 7.07 -12.45
CA TRP A 206 -1.86 6.81 -12.89
C TRP A 206 -1.81 5.88 -14.11
N THR A 207 -2.55 4.76 -14.06
CA THR A 207 -2.59 3.75 -15.12
C THR A 207 -3.13 4.33 -16.42
N GLY A 208 -4.26 5.05 -16.35
CA GLY A 208 -4.84 5.70 -17.52
C GLY A 208 -3.87 6.68 -18.19
N ARG A 209 -3.14 7.47 -17.39
CA ARG A 209 -2.15 8.42 -17.93
C ARG A 209 -0.97 7.69 -18.56
N ARG A 210 -0.46 6.65 -17.88
CA ARG A 210 0.69 5.88 -18.36
C ARG A 210 0.40 5.11 -19.65
N LEU A 211 -0.84 4.67 -19.84
CA LEU A 211 -1.31 3.96 -21.04
C LEU A 211 -1.96 4.87 -22.09
N ASN A 212 -2.07 6.18 -21.82
CA ASN A 212 -2.83 7.13 -22.64
C ASN A 212 -4.31 6.70 -22.84
N ASP A 213 -4.91 6.05 -21.83
CA ASP A 213 -6.34 5.71 -21.78
C ASP A 213 -7.11 6.84 -21.07
N ARG A 214 -7.81 7.63 -21.88
CA ARG A 214 -8.61 8.77 -21.41
C ARG A 214 -9.73 8.36 -20.45
N ASN A 215 -10.37 7.21 -20.66
CA ASN A 215 -11.50 6.78 -19.83
C ASN A 215 -11.02 6.40 -18.42
N MET A 216 -9.90 5.66 -18.33
CA MET A 216 -9.28 5.37 -17.04
C MET A 216 -8.80 6.64 -16.34
N THR A 217 -8.14 7.56 -17.05
CA THR A 217 -7.70 8.83 -16.45
C THR A 217 -8.88 9.62 -15.90
N VAL A 218 -9.94 9.82 -16.70
CA VAL A 218 -11.13 10.56 -16.26
C VAL A 218 -11.83 9.84 -15.11
N GLY A 219 -11.92 8.51 -15.15
CA GLY A 219 -12.51 7.70 -14.09
C GLY A 219 -11.79 7.89 -12.75
N GLY A 220 -10.45 7.76 -12.73
CA GLY A 220 -9.64 7.97 -11.54
C GLY A 220 -9.73 9.40 -10.99
N GLU A 221 -9.68 10.42 -11.85
CA GLU A 221 -9.80 11.83 -11.45
C GLU A 221 -11.19 12.15 -10.90
N LYS A 222 -12.26 11.61 -11.50
CA LYS A 222 -13.63 11.79 -11.01
C LYS A 222 -13.81 11.13 -9.65
N TYR A 223 -13.34 9.89 -9.49
CA TYR A 223 -13.43 9.18 -8.21
C TYR A 223 -12.60 9.89 -7.12
N ALA A 224 -11.44 10.44 -7.46
CA ALA A 224 -10.67 11.30 -6.55
C ALA A 224 -11.46 12.56 -6.14
N GLN A 225 -12.18 13.19 -7.08
CA GLN A 225 -13.01 14.36 -6.78
C GLN A 225 -14.11 14.02 -5.76
N ASP A 226 -14.77 12.85 -5.88
CA ASP A 226 -15.77 12.41 -4.92
C ASP A 226 -15.18 12.24 -3.50
N ILE A 227 -13.95 11.74 -3.39
CA ILE A 227 -13.20 11.64 -2.11
C ILE A 227 -12.89 13.03 -1.57
N ILE A 228 -12.41 13.94 -2.42
CA ILE A 228 -12.06 15.33 -2.06
C ILE A 228 -13.30 16.09 -1.58
N ASP A 229 -14.44 15.91 -2.24
CA ASP A 229 -15.70 16.56 -1.88
C ASP A 229 -16.18 16.11 -0.51
N LEU A 230 -16.07 14.82 -0.20
CA LEU A 230 -16.33 14.30 1.14
C LEU A 230 -15.35 14.86 2.18
N PHE A 231 -14.06 14.91 1.86
CA PHE A 231 -13.04 15.48 2.73
C PHE A 231 -13.33 16.94 3.06
N ASN A 232 -13.76 17.72 2.07
CA ASN A 232 -14.04 19.15 2.21
C ASN A 232 -15.20 19.48 3.15
N LYS A 233 -16.11 18.52 3.42
CA LYS A 233 -17.20 18.74 4.38
C LYS A 233 -16.69 19.01 5.80
N HIS A 234 -15.60 18.36 6.20
CA HIS A 234 -15.11 18.38 7.57
C HIS A 234 -13.58 18.58 7.70
N ASN A 235 -12.87 18.73 6.59
CA ASN A 235 -11.40 18.75 6.52
C ASN A 235 -10.74 17.52 7.18
N THR A 236 -11.36 16.36 7.02
CA THR A 236 -10.85 15.07 7.51
C THR A 236 -11.31 13.94 6.60
N LEU A 237 -10.65 12.79 6.70
CA LEU A 237 -11.09 11.56 6.05
C LEU A 237 -12.50 11.20 6.51
N SER A 238 -13.31 10.62 5.61
CA SER A 238 -14.71 10.28 5.93
C SER A 238 -14.84 9.20 7.00
N GLU A 239 -13.84 8.33 7.12
CA GLU A 239 -13.71 7.40 8.24
C GLU A 239 -12.87 8.04 9.34
N PHE A 240 -13.33 7.93 10.57
CA PHE A 240 -12.50 8.22 11.74
C PHE A 240 -11.58 7.03 12.02
N ASN A 241 -10.46 7.03 11.28
CA ASN A 241 -9.56 5.91 11.13
C ASN A 241 -8.69 5.65 12.37
N SER A 242 -8.53 4.37 12.71
CA SER A 242 -7.52 3.90 13.67
C SER A 242 -6.09 4.00 13.11
N GLY A 243 -5.09 3.76 13.98
CA GLY A 243 -3.67 3.85 13.62
C GLY A 243 -3.22 2.96 12.45
N THR A 244 -3.95 1.91 12.09
CA THR A 244 -3.62 1.14 10.87
C THR A 244 -4.14 1.85 9.62
N TYR A 245 -5.44 2.12 9.58
CA TYR A 245 -6.11 2.70 8.42
C TYR A 245 -5.69 4.14 8.15
N THR A 246 -5.38 4.93 9.18
CA THR A 246 -4.81 6.27 9.01
C THR A 246 -3.45 6.19 8.34
N GLY A 247 -2.61 5.23 8.73
CA GLY A 247 -1.30 5.03 8.13
C GLY A 247 -1.37 4.64 6.65
N VAL A 248 -2.30 3.75 6.26
CA VAL A 248 -2.52 3.39 4.84
C VAL A 248 -3.11 4.58 4.05
N SER A 249 -4.01 5.35 4.65
CA SER A 249 -4.62 6.52 3.99
C SER A 249 -3.57 7.60 3.71
N LEU A 250 -2.68 7.87 4.67
CA LEU A 250 -1.55 8.79 4.49
C LEU A 250 -0.61 8.30 3.38
N PHE A 251 -0.31 7.00 3.34
CA PHE A 251 0.45 6.39 2.25
C PHE A 251 -0.20 6.71 0.89
N GLY A 252 -1.48 6.39 0.71
CA GLY A 252 -2.18 6.66 -0.55
C GLY A 252 -2.21 8.14 -0.95
N LEU A 253 -2.43 9.06 0.01
CA LEU A 253 -2.42 10.50 -0.25
C LEU A 253 -1.03 11.05 -0.60
N ILE A 254 0.04 10.44 -0.09
CA ILE A 254 1.42 10.77 -0.49
C ILE A 254 1.67 10.32 -1.94
N LEU A 255 1.13 9.18 -2.37
CA LEU A 255 1.24 8.75 -3.77
C LEU A 255 0.57 9.75 -4.73
N TRP A 256 -0.59 10.30 -4.33
CA TRP A 256 -1.28 11.35 -5.10
C TRP A 256 -0.41 12.58 -5.35
N SER A 257 0.35 13.00 -4.34
CA SER A 257 1.20 14.19 -4.45
C SER A 257 2.52 13.91 -5.16
N LYS A 258 3.05 12.68 -5.06
CA LYS A 258 4.38 12.33 -5.55
C LYS A 258 4.42 11.88 -7.02
N TYR A 259 3.47 11.04 -7.43
CA TYR A 259 3.59 10.30 -8.71
C TYR A 259 2.57 10.71 -9.78
N LEU A 260 1.73 11.70 -9.51
CA LEU A 260 0.79 12.24 -10.49
C LEU A 260 1.23 13.64 -10.98
N PRO A 261 0.90 14.01 -12.23
CA PRO A 261 1.29 15.29 -12.79
C PRO A 261 0.50 16.45 -12.19
N LYS A 262 1.06 17.66 -12.28
CA LYS A 262 0.53 18.90 -11.66
C LYS A 262 -0.91 19.24 -12.07
N ASP A 263 -1.40 18.75 -13.20
CA ASP A 263 -2.76 18.98 -13.68
C ASP A 263 -3.81 18.13 -12.94
N SER A 264 -3.41 17.01 -12.33
CA SER A 264 -4.30 16.10 -11.59
C SER A 264 -4.96 16.76 -10.38
N VAL A 265 -6.25 16.48 -10.14
CA VAL A 265 -6.97 16.94 -8.94
C VAL A 265 -6.37 16.33 -7.68
N MET A 266 -5.81 15.11 -7.80
CA MET A 266 -5.13 14.40 -6.74
C MET A 266 -3.85 15.12 -6.33
N THR A 267 -2.99 15.50 -7.27
CA THR A 267 -1.75 16.25 -6.97
C THR A 267 -2.04 17.61 -6.36
N LYS A 268 -3.10 18.30 -6.82
CA LYS A 268 -3.52 19.60 -6.28
C LYS A 268 -4.03 19.53 -4.84
N ASN A 269 -4.64 18.42 -4.43
CA ASN A 269 -5.28 18.29 -3.12
C ASN A 269 -4.52 17.41 -2.12
N GLY A 270 -3.73 16.45 -2.60
CA GLY A 270 -2.99 15.48 -1.79
C GLY A 270 -2.19 16.12 -0.66
N PRO A 271 -1.32 17.13 -0.92
CA PRO A 271 -0.55 17.79 0.13
C PRO A 271 -1.41 18.37 1.27
N ARG A 272 -2.51 19.05 0.93
CA ARG A 272 -3.45 19.61 1.93
C ARG A 272 -4.14 18.51 2.73
N MET A 273 -4.55 17.42 2.09
CA MET A 273 -5.24 16.31 2.76
C MET A 273 -4.27 15.55 3.69
N VAL A 274 -3.01 15.41 3.31
CA VAL A 274 -1.93 14.88 4.17
C VAL A 274 -1.74 15.78 5.38
N GLU A 275 -1.56 17.09 5.19
CA GLU A 275 -1.40 18.07 6.27
C GLU A 275 -2.56 17.99 7.28
N ARG A 276 -3.80 18.05 6.79
CA ARG A 276 -5.00 18.03 7.65
C ARG A 276 -5.20 16.70 8.38
N THR A 277 -4.79 15.60 7.77
CA THR A 277 -4.83 14.29 8.43
C THR A 277 -3.77 14.21 9.54
N TRP A 278 -2.58 14.76 9.31
CA TRP A 278 -1.55 14.89 10.35
C TRP A 278 -1.96 15.84 11.48
N ASP A 279 -2.63 16.95 11.17
CA ASP A 279 -3.21 17.85 12.17
C ASP A 279 -4.14 17.06 13.10
N ALA A 280 -5.07 16.29 12.55
CA ALA A 280 -6.00 15.47 13.32
C ALA A 280 -5.29 14.41 14.17
N VAL A 281 -4.33 13.67 13.59
CA VAL A 281 -3.50 12.70 14.32
C VAL A 281 -2.78 13.34 15.50
N SER A 282 -2.21 14.55 15.30
CA SER A 282 -1.44 15.24 16.34
C SER A 282 -2.28 15.59 17.57
N GLN A 283 -3.58 15.87 17.40
CA GLN A 283 -4.49 16.16 18.51
C GLN A 283 -4.82 14.92 19.34
N LEU A 284 -4.65 13.73 18.76
CA LEU A 284 -5.02 12.45 19.37
C LEU A 284 -3.81 11.65 19.84
N TRP A 285 -2.59 12.03 19.45
CA TRP A 285 -1.36 11.36 19.84
C TRP A 285 -0.96 11.71 21.28
N HIS A 286 -0.78 10.68 22.11
CA HIS A 286 -0.22 10.84 23.45
C HIS A 286 1.21 10.28 23.52
N PRO A 287 2.25 11.14 23.60
CA PRO A 287 3.65 10.70 23.48
C PRO A 287 4.08 9.76 24.62
N GLY A 288 3.58 9.95 25.84
CA GLY A 288 3.89 9.06 26.97
C GLY A 288 3.24 7.67 26.88
N MET A 289 2.15 7.54 26.13
CA MET A 289 1.46 6.26 25.91
C MET A 289 1.87 5.63 24.57
N LYS A 290 2.57 6.40 23.72
CA LYS A 290 2.90 6.05 22.35
C LYS A 290 1.67 5.54 21.60
N ASN A 291 0.54 6.21 21.76
CA ASN A 291 -0.74 5.75 21.20
C ASN A 291 -1.57 6.92 20.68
N ILE A 292 -2.34 6.67 19.63
CA ILE A 292 -3.38 7.60 19.15
C ILE A 292 -4.70 7.22 19.84
N ALA A 293 -5.43 8.20 20.38
CA ALA A 293 -6.71 7.99 21.07
C ALA A 293 -7.93 8.06 20.13
N GLY A 294 -8.90 7.16 20.33
CA GLY A 294 -10.14 7.07 19.53
C GLY A 294 -11.28 8.01 19.98
N PRO A 295 -12.56 7.73 19.63
CA PRO A 295 -13.13 6.47 19.11
C PRO A 295 -12.63 6.11 17.70
N TRP A 296 -12.89 4.91 17.17
CA TRP A 296 -12.53 4.56 15.78
C TRP A 296 -13.71 3.90 15.08
N ASP A 297 -13.93 4.21 13.81
CA ASP A 297 -14.95 3.52 13.00
C ASP A 297 -14.59 2.04 12.82
N ARG A 298 -13.30 1.77 12.59
CA ARG A 298 -12.72 0.43 12.47
C ARG A 298 -11.32 0.38 13.09
N ALA A 299 -11.06 -0.66 13.86
CA ALA A 299 -9.78 -0.87 14.53
C ALA A 299 -9.42 -2.35 14.65
N TYR A 300 -8.16 -2.68 14.37
CA TYR A 300 -7.59 -3.98 14.76
C TYR A 300 -7.29 -4.04 16.25
N GLY A 301 -6.98 -2.91 16.87
CA GLY A 301 -6.74 -2.79 18.30
C GLY A 301 -6.69 -1.33 18.73
N TYR A 302 -7.02 -1.08 20.00
CA TYR A 302 -7.01 0.25 20.59
C TYR A 302 -5.63 0.70 21.08
N ASP A 303 -4.74 -0.27 21.33
CA ASP A 303 -3.39 -0.03 21.83
C ASP A 303 -2.37 -0.39 20.76
N MET A 304 -1.80 0.62 20.11
CA MET A 304 -0.78 0.50 19.06
C MET A 304 0.51 -0.14 19.55
N ASN A 305 0.71 -0.32 20.86
CA ASN A 305 1.87 -1.01 21.42
C ASN A 305 1.75 -2.55 21.39
N ARG A 306 0.56 -3.08 21.07
CA ARG A 306 0.24 -4.51 21.13
C ARG A 306 0.12 -5.19 19.77
N TYR A 307 0.24 -4.44 18.69
CA TYR A 307 0.17 -4.94 17.32
C TYR A 307 0.91 -3.99 16.37
N LEU A 308 1.27 -4.47 15.17
CA LEU A 308 1.88 -3.59 14.18
C LEU A 308 0.81 -2.71 13.51
N SER A 309 0.83 -1.41 13.82
CA SER A 309 0.02 -0.41 13.12
C SER A 309 0.88 0.41 12.16
N LEU A 310 0.34 0.77 10.99
CA LEU A 310 1.11 1.57 10.02
C LEU A 310 1.47 2.96 10.54
N MET A 311 0.67 3.57 11.42
CA MET A 311 1.05 4.81 12.08
C MET A 311 2.28 4.65 12.98
N ALA A 312 2.53 3.47 13.57
CA ALA A 312 3.74 3.23 14.32
C ALA A 312 4.99 3.29 13.41
N LEU A 313 4.89 2.79 12.18
CA LEU A 313 5.95 2.91 11.16
C LEU A 313 6.18 4.37 10.77
N TRP A 314 5.11 5.15 10.56
CA TRP A 314 5.23 6.59 10.31
C TRP A 314 5.93 7.31 11.46
N PHE A 315 5.52 7.05 12.71
CA PHE A 315 6.18 7.64 13.88
C PHE A 315 7.63 7.21 14.00
N TRP A 316 8.00 5.96 13.70
CA TRP A 316 9.41 5.54 13.67
C TRP A 316 10.21 6.46 12.76
N THR A 317 9.78 6.69 11.52
CA THR A 317 10.52 7.55 10.59
C THR A 317 10.69 8.99 11.09
N LEU A 318 9.73 9.51 11.87
CA LEU A 318 9.69 10.90 12.32
C LEU A 318 10.38 11.12 13.68
N THR A 319 10.16 10.23 14.64
CA THR A 319 10.57 10.39 16.05
C THR A 319 11.54 9.29 16.54
N GLY A 320 11.82 8.29 15.70
CA GLY A 320 12.69 7.15 16.02
C GLY A 320 11.93 5.98 16.64
N LYS A 321 12.51 4.77 16.54
CA LYS A 321 11.88 3.50 16.98
C LYS A 321 11.38 3.57 18.42
N GLU A 322 12.24 4.02 19.33
CA GLU A 322 11.97 4.07 20.77
C GLU A 322 10.87 5.06 21.16
N SER A 323 10.58 6.05 20.31
CA SER A 323 9.49 7.02 20.55
C SER A 323 8.24 6.71 19.72
N SER A 324 8.30 5.67 18.90
CA SER A 324 7.14 5.14 18.16
C SER A 324 6.32 4.19 19.04
N SER A 325 5.19 3.70 18.52
CA SER A 325 4.37 2.67 19.17
C SER A 325 4.92 1.25 19.03
N LEU A 326 6.09 1.06 18.44
CA LEU A 326 6.67 -0.27 18.28
C LEU A 326 7.34 -0.69 19.58
N THR A 327 6.82 -1.74 20.21
CA THR A 327 7.49 -2.40 21.32
C THR A 327 8.60 -3.32 20.81
N SER A 328 9.53 -3.69 21.68
CA SER A 328 10.65 -4.61 21.38
C SER A 328 10.19 -6.01 20.92
N HIS A 329 8.89 -6.30 20.93
CA HIS A 329 8.30 -7.61 20.62
C HIS A 329 7.46 -7.62 19.32
N VAL A 330 7.43 -6.53 18.53
CA VAL A 330 6.47 -6.41 17.39
C VAL A 330 6.76 -7.35 16.22
N PHE A 331 7.99 -7.84 16.07
CA PHE A 331 8.32 -8.91 15.11
C PHE A 331 8.04 -10.32 15.67
N ASN A 332 7.16 -10.43 16.67
CA ASN A 332 6.57 -11.70 17.08
C ASN A 332 5.36 -12.02 16.17
N PRO A 333 5.20 -13.27 15.71
CA PRO A 333 4.05 -13.72 14.91
C PRO A 333 2.66 -13.19 15.35
N TRP A 334 2.43 -13.03 16.66
CA TRP A 334 1.13 -12.61 17.21
C TRP A 334 0.77 -11.14 16.96
N SER A 335 1.74 -10.22 16.90
CA SER A 335 1.51 -8.80 16.62
C SER A 335 1.29 -8.50 15.13
N LEU A 336 1.66 -9.46 14.28
CA LEU A 336 1.65 -9.35 12.81
C LEU A 336 0.47 -10.06 12.16
N ARG A 337 -0.15 -11.01 12.87
CA ARG A 337 -1.42 -11.63 12.45
C ARG A 337 -2.45 -10.58 12.01
N ARG A 338 -2.53 -9.43 12.71
CA ARG A 338 -3.48 -8.34 12.41
C ARG A 338 -3.12 -7.43 11.23
N LEU A 339 -1.91 -7.55 10.66
CA LEU A 339 -1.56 -6.89 9.39
C LEU A 339 -2.10 -7.68 8.20
N LEU A 340 -2.16 -9.01 8.34
CA LEU A 340 -2.57 -9.96 7.30
C LEU A 340 -4.00 -10.48 7.49
N ASP A 341 -4.64 -10.20 8.63
CA ASP A 341 -6.01 -10.69 8.92
C ASP A 341 -7.10 -10.13 8.00
N TYR A 342 -6.77 -9.32 6.96
CA TYR A 342 -7.56 -9.10 5.73
C TYR A 342 -6.64 -8.74 4.54
#